data_AF-A0A9X1T9L8-F1
#
_entry.id   AF-A0A9X1T9L8-F1
#
_cell.length_a   1.000
_cell.length_b   1.000
_cell.length_c   1.000
_cell.angle_alpha   90.00
_cell.angle_beta   90.00
_cell.angle_gamma   90.00
#
_symmetry.space_group_name_H-M   'P 1'
#
loop_
_entity.id
_entity.type
_entity.pdbx_description
1 polymer ?
#
loop_
_entity_poly.entity_id
_entity_poly.type
_entity_poly.pdbx_seq_one_letter_code
_entity_poly.pdbx_strand_id
1 'polypeptide(L)' 'MTLKEALDQLESLGSEKMREFNRKRGAGENQFGITLGEIRAVANKIKEDHALALAL' A
#
# COMPACT_ATOMS: atom_id res chain seq x y z
N MET A 1 3.10 -14.32 -2.51
CA MET A 1 1.86 -13.51 -2.53
C MET A 1 1.65 -13.07 -3.96
N THR A 2 0.44 -13.09 -4.50
CA THR A 2 0.17 -12.60 -5.87
C THR A 2 -0.04 -11.08 -5.89
N LEU A 3 0.07 -10.45 -7.07
CA LEU A 3 -0.21 -9.01 -7.24
C LEU A 3 -1.60 -8.65 -6.69
N LYS A 4 -2.61 -9.45 -7.05
CA LYS A 4 -3.98 -9.19 -6.64
C LYS A 4 -4.15 -9.25 -5.13
N GLU A 5 -3.60 -10.28 -4.49
CA GLU A 5 -3.62 -10.41 -3.03
C GLU A 5 -2.87 -9.25 -2.35
N ALA A 6 -1.78 -8.76 -2.97
CA ALA A 6 -1.05 -7.58 -2.50
C ALA A 6 -1.94 -6.35 -2.48
N LEU A 7 -2.59 -6.06 -3.60
CA LEU A 7 -3.43 -4.89 -3.79
C LEU A 7 -4.66 -4.96 -2.88
N ASP A 8 -5.33 -6.11 -2.81
CA ASP A 8 -6.48 -6.33 -1.94
C ASP A 8 -6.10 -6.11 -0.46
N GLN A 9 -4.93 -6.60 -0.04
CA GLN A 9 -4.44 -6.38 1.33
C GLN A 9 -4.11 -4.91 1.58
N LEU A 10 -3.40 -4.25 0.66
CA LEU A 10 -3.05 -2.84 0.78
C LEU A 10 -4.31 -1.94 0.81
N GLU A 11 -5.30 -2.23 -0.02
CA GLU A 11 -6.58 -1.51 -0.05
C GLU A 11 -7.33 -1.65 1.28
N SER A 12 -7.37 -2.86 1.86
CA SER A 12 -8.02 -3.10 3.15
C SER A 12 -7.39 -2.37 4.35
N LEU A 13 -6.11 -2.02 4.23
CA LEU A 13 -5.35 -1.26 5.25
C LEU A 13 -5.43 0.26 5.03
N GLY A 14 -6.04 0.68 3.92
CA GLY A 14 -6.23 2.09 3.59
C GLY A 14 -7.25 2.77 4.50
N SER A 15 -7.03 4.06 4.78
CA SER A 15 -7.99 4.88 5.52
C SER A 15 -8.24 6.21 4.85
N GLU A 16 -9.49 6.68 4.88
CA GLU A 16 -9.89 7.95 4.28
C GLU A 16 -9.17 9.14 4.91
N LYS A 17 -8.99 9.12 6.24
CA LYS A 17 -8.21 10.13 6.96
C LYS A 17 -6.79 10.28 6.42
N MET A 18 -6.13 9.16 6.09
CA MET A 18 -4.78 9.22 5.51
C MET A 18 -4.80 9.60 4.04
N ARG A 19 -5.83 9.19 3.27
CA ARG A 19 -6.02 9.66 1.89
C ARG A 19 -6.12 11.19 1.84
N GLU A 20 -6.94 11.79 2.69
CA GLU A 20 -7.07 13.25 2.79
C GLU A 20 -5.75 13.92 3.19
N PHE A 21 -5.07 13.37 4.21
CA PHE A 21 -3.80 13.88 4.71
C PHE A 21 -2.69 13.86 3.64
N ASN A 22 -2.65 12.79 2.85
CA ASN A 22 -1.70 12.63 1.75
C ASN A 22 -2.08 13.51 0.56
N ARG A 23 -3.37 13.63 0.23
CA ARG A 23 -3.86 14.52 -0.84
C ARG A 23 -3.49 15.97 -0.57
N LYS A 24 -3.64 16.43 0.68
CA LYS A 24 -3.18 17.76 1.12
C LYS A 24 -1.67 17.96 0.96
N ARG A 25 -0.87 16.89 0.92
CA ARG A 25 0.58 16.92 0.70
C ARG A 25 0.99 16.70 -0.75
N GLY A 26 0.03 16.68 -1.69
CA GLY A 26 0.30 16.54 -3.12
C GLY A 26 0.30 15.11 -3.64
N ALA A 27 -0.09 14.11 -2.82
CA ALA A 27 -0.33 12.77 -3.34
C ALA A 27 -1.61 12.77 -4.21
N GLY A 28 -1.56 12.09 -5.36
CA GLY A 28 -2.70 11.99 -6.28
C GLY A 28 -3.84 11.10 -5.77
N GLU A 29 -4.83 10.86 -6.63
CA GLU A 29 -6.01 10.04 -6.33
C GLU A 29 -5.71 8.54 -6.28
N ASN A 30 -4.66 8.08 -6.95
CA ASN A 30 -4.25 6.67 -6.99
C ASN A 30 -3.47 6.29 -5.73
N GLN A 31 -4.14 6.32 -4.58
CA GLN A 31 -3.59 5.92 -3.30
C GLN A 31 -4.63 5.26 -2.40
N PHE A 32 -4.20 4.27 -1.63
CA PHE A 32 -5.06 3.64 -0.63
C PHE A 32 -5.10 4.42 0.69
N GLY A 33 -4.09 5.28 0.96
CA GLY A 33 -3.98 6.03 2.22
C GLY A 33 -3.56 5.13 3.38
N ILE A 34 -2.46 4.42 3.21
CA ILE A 34 -1.95 3.45 4.20
C ILE A 34 -0.87 4.13 5.04
N THR A 35 -0.76 3.75 6.31
CA THR A 35 0.33 4.22 7.16
C THR A 35 1.63 3.47 6.84
N LEU A 36 2.77 4.11 7.09
CA LEU A 36 4.08 3.49 6.87
C LEU A 36 4.31 2.23 7.76
N GLY A 37 3.66 2.16 8.92
CA GLY A 37 3.73 0.99 9.80
C GLY A 37 3.08 -0.26 9.18
N GLU A 38 1.89 -0.09 8.62
CA GLU A 38 1.16 -1.17 7.95
C GLU A 38 1.87 -1.62 6.66
N ILE A 39 2.41 -0.68 5.87
CA ILE A 39 3.22 -1.01 4.69
C ILE A 39 4.42 -1.89 5.09
N ARG A 40 5.12 -1.55 6.18
CA ARG A 40 6.24 -2.36 6.69
C ARG A 40 5.78 -3.73 7.17
N ALA A 41 4.61 -3.83 7.80
CA ALA A 41 4.06 -5.11 8.24
C ALA A 41 3.74 -6.04 7.05
N VAL A 42 3.19 -5.49 5.97
CA VAL A 42 2.97 -6.22 4.71
C VAL A 42 4.30 -6.62 4.07
N ALA A 43 5.26 -5.69 3.97
CA ALA A 43 6.59 -5.97 3.43
C ALA A 43 7.32 -7.09 4.19
N ASN A 44 7.20 -7.14 5.52
CA ASN A 44 7.78 -8.22 6.32
C ASN A 44 7.16 -9.60 6.05
N LYS A 45 5.88 -9.65 5.62
CA LYS A 45 5.21 -10.91 5.23
C LYS A 45 5.66 -11.37 3.85
N ILE A 46 5.82 -10.45 2.90
CA ILE A 46 6.25 -10.73 1.52
C ILE A 46 7.74 -11.07 1.47
N LYS A 47 8.56 -10.34 2.24
CA LYS A 47 10.03 -10.32 2.16
C LYS A 47 10.50 -9.82 0.78
N GLU A 48 11.65 -10.29 0.31
CA GLU A 48 12.13 -9.98 -1.05
C GLU A 48 11.38 -10.83 -2.08
N ASP A 49 10.61 -10.15 -2.92
CA ASP A 49 10.00 -10.73 -4.12
C ASP A 49 10.14 -9.73 -5.27
N HIS A 50 11.17 -9.93 -6.09
CA HIS A 50 11.49 -9.01 -7.19
C HIS A 50 10.41 -9.00 -8.28
N ALA A 51 9.80 -10.15 -8.57
CA ALA A 51 8.76 -10.26 -9.58
C ALA A 51 7.51 -9.49 -9.15
N LEU A 52 7.15 -9.60 -7.87
CA LEU A 52 6.04 -8.83 -7.30
C LEU A 52 6.35 -7.33 -7.27
N ALA A 53 7.58 -6.94 -6.94
CA ALA A 53 7.99 -5.54 -6.91
C ALA A 53 7.95 -4.87 -8.29
N LEU A 54 8.23 -5.60 -9.37
CA LEU A 54 8.11 -5.09 -10.75
C LEU A 54 6.66 -4.91 -11.20
N ALA A 55 5.72 -5.62 -10.57
CA ALA A 55 4.31 -5.61 -10.95
C ALA A 55 3.47 -4.58 -10.18
N LEU A 56 4.00 -4.01 -9.08
CA LEU A 56 3.40 -2.96 -8.25
C LEU A 56 3.81 -1.56 -8.71
#